data_AF-A0AAE3SBE7-F1
#
_entry.id   AF-A0AAE3SBE7-F1
#
_cell.length_a   1.000
_cell.length_b   1.000
_cell.length_c   1.000
_cell.angle_alpha   90.00
_cell.angle_beta   90.00
_cell.angle_gamma   90.00
#
_symmetry.space_group_name_H-M   'P 1'
#
loop_
_entity.id
_entity.type
_entity.pdbx_description
1 polymer ?
#
loop_
_entity_poly.entity_id
_entity_poly.type
_entity_poly.pdbx_seq_one_letter_code
_entity_poly.pdbx_strand_id
1 'polypeptide(L)'
;IYIDKDVDAEKARAVVLNAKTRRTGICGAAECLLVHKDATALGQEIVNDLMAVGVDVHAQGLNGSSVATETDWGMEFLDMKIAAKTVDNIEEAIEHIQSFGSNHTDCILTENDDAAEQFFARLDSAILMRNASTQFADGGEFGMGAEIGIATGKMHARGPVGAAQLTSFKYLVVGDGTVRA
;
A
#
# COMPACT_ATOMS: atom_id res chain seq x y z
N ILE A 1 -4.25 -0.50 2.85
CA ILE A 1 -5.15 -0.97 1.77
C ILE A 1 -6.49 -0.28 1.94
N TYR A 2 -7.06 0.26 0.86
CA TYR A 2 -8.40 0.85 0.83
C TYR A 2 -9.35 0.00 -0.01
N ILE A 3 -10.50 -0.37 0.55
CA ILE A 3 -11.60 -1.05 -0.12
C ILE A 3 -12.61 0.01 -0.55
N ASP A 4 -12.73 0.20 -1.85
CA ASP A 4 -13.70 1.12 -2.43
C ASP A 4 -15.10 0.52 -2.52
N LYS A 5 -16.11 1.36 -2.76
CA LYS A 5 -17.50 0.93 -2.91
C LYS A 5 -17.75 0.05 -4.15
N ASP A 6 -16.99 0.25 -5.23
CA ASP A 6 -17.17 -0.44 -6.51
C ASP A 6 -16.23 -1.66 -6.63
N VAL A 7 -15.88 -2.30 -5.51
CA VAL A 7 -14.93 -3.41 -5.45
C VAL A 7 -15.55 -4.76 -5.80
N ASP A 8 -14.76 -5.64 -6.44
CA ASP A 8 -15.09 -7.06 -6.54
C ASP A 8 -14.83 -7.79 -5.20
N ALA A 9 -15.87 -8.42 -4.66
CA ALA A 9 -15.83 -9.05 -3.34
C ALA A 9 -14.82 -10.21 -3.23
N GLU A 10 -14.74 -11.07 -4.25
CA GLU A 10 -13.83 -12.23 -4.22
C GLU A 10 -12.38 -11.77 -4.30
N LYS A 11 -12.08 -10.82 -5.20
CA LYS A 11 -10.75 -10.20 -5.28
C LYS A 11 -10.38 -9.54 -3.96
N ALA A 12 -11.30 -8.78 -3.35
CA ALA A 12 -11.02 -8.06 -2.11
C ALA A 12 -10.61 -9.00 -0.97
N ARG A 13 -11.40 -10.06 -0.76
CA ARG A 13 -11.13 -11.08 0.28
C ARG A 13 -9.78 -11.77 0.05
N ALA A 14 -9.51 -12.22 -1.17
CA ALA A 14 -8.27 -12.90 -1.51
C ALA A 14 -7.04 -11.98 -1.35
N VAL A 15 -7.12 -10.75 -1.84
CA VAL A 15 -6.02 -9.78 -1.82
C VAL A 15 -5.70 -9.33 -0.39
N VAL A 16 -6.71 -8.96 0.40
CA VAL A 16 -6.48 -8.49 1.78
C VAL A 16 -5.89 -9.60 2.65
N LEU A 17 -6.44 -10.82 2.53
CA LEU A 17 -5.93 -11.97 3.27
C LEU A 17 -4.46 -12.24 2.92
N ASN A 18 -4.12 -12.27 1.62
CA ASN A 18 -2.74 -12.45 1.18
C ASN A 18 -1.82 -11.33 1.67
N ALA A 19 -2.25 -10.08 1.55
CA ALA A 19 -1.44 -8.91 1.89
C ALA A 19 -1.06 -8.87 3.37
N LYS A 20 -1.95 -9.32 4.28
CA LYS A 20 -1.63 -9.42 5.71
C LYS A 20 -0.88 -10.70 6.07
N THR A 21 -1.32 -11.87 5.55
CA THR A 21 -0.95 -13.16 6.17
C THR A 21 0.14 -13.95 5.45
N ARG A 22 0.48 -13.63 4.18
CA ARG A 22 1.52 -14.38 3.44
C ARG A 22 2.87 -14.33 4.16
N ARG A 23 3.26 -13.15 4.62
CA ARG A 23 4.46 -12.91 5.42
C ARG A 23 4.24 -11.63 6.25
N THR A 24 4.13 -11.78 7.56
CA THR A 24 3.77 -10.67 8.47
C THR A 24 4.97 -9.81 8.87
N GLY A 25 6.15 -10.42 9.02
CA GLY A 25 7.37 -9.73 9.47
C GLY A 25 8.14 -8.97 8.38
N ILE A 26 7.45 -8.42 7.38
CA ILE A 26 8.05 -7.60 6.31
C ILE A 26 7.30 -6.27 6.18
N CYS A 27 8.01 -5.23 5.76
CA CYS A 27 7.44 -3.88 5.57
C CYS A 27 6.41 -3.77 4.43
N GLY A 28 6.29 -4.80 3.58
CA GLY A 28 5.26 -4.90 2.54
C GLY A 28 3.93 -5.51 3.02
N ALA A 29 3.85 -5.98 4.28
CA ALA A 29 2.62 -6.52 4.85
C ALA A 29 1.58 -5.41 5.05
N ALA A 30 0.30 -5.72 4.85
CA ALA A 30 -0.76 -4.75 5.11
C ALA A 30 -0.93 -4.49 6.61
N GLU A 31 -0.82 -3.23 7.05
CA GLU A 31 -0.95 -2.86 8.47
C GLU A 31 -2.24 -2.07 8.79
N CYS A 32 -2.85 -1.47 7.77
CA CYS A 32 -4.11 -0.74 7.90
C CYS A 32 -5.07 -1.09 6.74
N LEU A 33 -6.33 -1.37 7.09
CA LEU A 33 -7.44 -1.60 6.19
C LEU A 33 -8.48 -0.47 6.31
N LEU A 34 -8.69 0.27 5.24
CA LEU A 34 -9.71 1.30 5.14
C LEU A 34 -10.87 0.76 4.31
N VAL A 35 -12.11 0.96 4.75
CA VAL A 35 -13.30 0.42 4.09
C VAL A 35 -14.30 1.54 3.82
N HIS A 36 -14.67 1.75 2.57
CA HIS A 36 -15.73 2.70 2.22
C HIS A 36 -17.04 2.33 2.95
N LYS A 37 -17.77 3.32 3.46
CA LYS A 37 -19.06 3.13 4.17
C LYS A 37 -20.08 2.25 3.45
N ASP A 38 -20.14 2.32 2.11
CA ASP A 38 -21.06 1.55 1.28
C ASP A 38 -20.57 0.11 1.03
N ALA A 39 -19.33 -0.21 1.39
CA ALA A 39 -18.73 -1.55 1.34
C ALA A 39 -18.58 -2.19 2.74
N THR A 40 -19.22 -1.64 3.78
CA THR A 40 -19.07 -2.10 5.18
C THR A 40 -19.46 -3.56 5.40
N ALA A 41 -20.48 -4.06 4.71
CA ALA A 41 -20.87 -5.47 4.78
C ALA A 41 -19.72 -6.39 4.34
N LEU A 42 -19.13 -6.11 3.17
CA LEU A 42 -17.95 -6.84 2.67
C LEU A 42 -16.73 -6.63 3.56
N GLY A 43 -16.50 -5.40 4.05
CA GLY A 43 -15.42 -5.12 5.00
C GLY A 43 -15.54 -5.95 6.27
N GLN A 44 -16.75 -6.15 6.78
CA GLN A 44 -16.98 -7.01 7.94
C GLN A 44 -16.71 -8.48 7.61
N GLU A 45 -17.07 -8.97 6.42
CA GLU A 45 -16.71 -10.33 5.98
C GLU A 45 -15.20 -10.52 5.92
N ILE A 46 -14.45 -9.55 5.39
CA ILE A 46 -12.99 -9.58 5.33
C ILE A 46 -12.37 -9.55 6.74
N VAL A 47 -12.89 -8.73 7.64
CA VAL A 47 -12.46 -8.72 9.05
C VAL A 47 -12.70 -10.08 9.70
N ASN A 48 -13.85 -10.71 9.45
CA ASN A 48 -14.15 -12.05 9.96
C ASN A 48 -13.18 -13.11 9.40
N ASP A 49 -12.85 -13.06 8.10
CA ASP A 49 -11.88 -13.97 7.48
C ASP A 49 -10.48 -13.84 8.10
N LEU A 50 -10.04 -12.60 8.33
CA LEU A 50 -8.76 -12.31 8.98
C LEU A 50 -8.73 -12.86 10.41
N MET A 51 -9.78 -12.63 11.20
CA MET A 51 -9.89 -13.16 12.56
C MET A 51 -9.95 -14.70 12.56
N ALA A 52 -10.61 -15.31 11.58
CA ALA A 52 -10.73 -16.77 11.48
C ALA A 52 -9.36 -17.46 11.28
N VAL A 53 -8.38 -16.77 10.69
CA VAL A 53 -7.00 -17.26 10.56
C VAL A 53 -6.06 -16.74 11.64
N GLY A 54 -6.60 -16.09 12.68
CA GLY A 54 -5.85 -15.68 13.87
C GLY A 54 -5.23 -14.29 13.80
N VAL A 55 -5.66 -13.42 12.87
CA VAL A 55 -5.24 -12.01 12.88
C VAL A 55 -5.97 -11.25 13.98
N ASP A 56 -5.23 -10.50 14.79
CA ASP A 56 -5.75 -9.55 15.77
C ASP A 56 -6.17 -8.26 15.05
N VAL A 57 -7.48 -8.06 14.88
CA VAL A 57 -8.01 -6.91 14.13
C VAL A 57 -8.47 -5.82 15.10
N HIS A 58 -7.76 -4.71 15.13
CA HIS A 58 -8.16 -3.52 15.90
C HIS A 58 -9.07 -2.68 15.02
N ALA A 59 -10.37 -2.58 15.34
CA ALA A 59 -11.36 -2.01 14.43
C ALA A 59 -12.07 -0.76 14.95
N GLN A 60 -12.38 0.17 14.06
CA GLN A 60 -13.28 1.31 14.26
C GLN A 60 -14.34 1.34 13.14
N GLY A 61 -15.62 1.26 13.52
CA GLY A 61 -16.74 1.18 12.56
C GLY A 61 -17.00 -0.23 12.00
N LEU A 62 -16.20 -1.21 12.40
CA LEU A 62 -16.37 -2.64 12.14
C LEU A 62 -16.19 -3.41 13.46
N ASN A 63 -16.63 -4.66 13.51
CA ASN A 63 -16.43 -5.55 14.65
C ASN A 63 -15.14 -6.37 14.45
N GLY A 64 -14.06 -5.97 15.11
CA GLY A 64 -12.79 -6.70 15.17
C GLY A 64 -12.56 -7.40 16.51
N SER A 65 -11.33 -7.84 16.74
CA SER A 65 -10.86 -8.44 18.01
C SER A 65 -10.86 -7.43 19.15
N SER A 66 -10.60 -6.16 18.85
CA SER A 66 -10.58 -5.05 19.80
C SER A 66 -10.98 -3.74 19.12
N VAL A 67 -11.21 -2.70 19.92
CA VAL A 67 -11.49 -1.35 19.42
C VAL A 67 -10.17 -0.68 19.06
N ALA A 68 -10.06 -0.12 17.86
CA ALA A 68 -8.90 0.65 17.45
C ALA A 68 -8.77 1.95 18.27
N THR A 69 -7.52 2.34 18.51
CA THR A 69 -7.11 3.54 19.23
C THR A 69 -6.28 4.43 18.31
N GLU A 70 -6.08 5.69 18.69
CA GLU A 70 -5.25 6.62 17.91
C GLU A 70 -3.82 6.12 17.67
N THR A 71 -3.28 5.28 18.56
CA THR A 71 -1.94 4.70 18.41
C THR A 71 -1.85 3.59 17.39
N ASP A 72 -2.98 3.03 16.95
CA ASP A 72 -3.01 1.99 15.91
C ASP A 72 -2.83 2.59 14.51
N TRP A 73 -3.21 3.86 14.31
CA TRP A 73 -3.09 4.53 13.03
C TRP A 73 -1.62 4.88 12.73
N GLY A 74 -1.10 4.30 11.64
CA GLY A 74 0.31 4.44 11.26
C GLY A 74 1.25 3.51 12.02
N MET A 75 0.73 2.61 12.87
CA MET A 75 1.54 1.59 13.52
C MET A 75 1.94 0.50 12.52
N GLU A 76 3.23 0.18 12.49
CA GLU A 76 3.74 -1.00 11.79
C GLU A 76 3.83 -2.16 12.79
N PHE A 77 2.90 -3.12 12.69
CA PHE A 77 2.83 -4.20 13.68
C PHE A 77 3.84 -5.31 13.41
N LEU A 78 4.17 -5.59 12.13
CA LEU A 78 5.07 -6.68 11.71
C LEU A 78 4.68 -8.06 12.25
N ASP A 79 3.37 -8.26 12.47
CA ASP A 79 2.81 -9.43 13.12
C ASP A 79 1.42 -9.76 12.53
N MET A 80 0.77 -10.81 13.05
CA MET A 80 -0.64 -11.16 12.78
C MET A 80 -1.60 -10.15 13.43
N LYS A 81 -1.40 -8.86 13.16
CA LYS A 81 -2.24 -7.75 13.63
C LYS A 81 -2.48 -6.75 12.52
N ILE A 82 -3.63 -6.10 12.53
CA ILE A 82 -3.99 -5.07 11.56
C ILE A 82 -4.99 -4.09 12.17
N ALA A 83 -4.88 -2.81 11.83
CA ALA A 83 -5.90 -1.82 12.13
C ALA A 83 -6.94 -1.76 11.01
N ALA A 84 -8.22 -1.57 11.33
CA ALA A 84 -9.32 -1.49 10.38
C ALA A 84 -10.24 -0.31 10.68
N LYS A 85 -10.55 0.52 9.67
CA LYS A 85 -11.39 1.70 9.83
C LYS A 85 -12.40 1.85 8.68
N THR A 86 -13.65 2.18 9.00
CA THR A 86 -14.61 2.65 8.00
C THR A 86 -14.37 4.13 7.67
N VAL A 87 -14.44 4.48 6.39
CA VAL A 87 -14.31 5.85 5.87
C VAL A 87 -15.51 6.23 5.00
N ASP A 88 -15.86 7.50 4.97
CA ASP A 88 -17.05 7.99 4.30
C ASP A 88 -16.94 7.96 2.77
N ASN A 89 -15.72 8.11 2.25
CA ASN A 89 -15.40 8.20 0.83
C ASN A 89 -13.88 8.02 0.59
N ILE A 90 -13.49 8.08 -0.68
CA ILE A 90 -12.09 7.99 -1.11
C ILE A 90 -11.24 9.18 -0.64
N GLU A 91 -11.83 10.37 -0.51
CA GLU A 91 -11.12 11.54 0.01
C GLU A 91 -10.63 11.31 1.44
N GLU A 92 -11.48 10.82 2.33
CA GLU A 92 -11.10 10.48 3.71
C GLU A 92 -10.05 9.35 3.72
N ALA A 93 -10.18 8.36 2.83
CA ALA A 93 -9.18 7.30 2.71
C ALA A 93 -7.79 7.86 2.36
N ILE A 94 -7.73 8.75 1.37
CA ILE A 94 -6.50 9.42 0.93
C ILE A 94 -5.94 10.29 2.06
N GLU A 95 -6.78 11.07 2.75
CA GLU A 95 -6.35 11.92 3.87
C GLU A 95 -5.78 11.09 5.03
N HIS A 96 -6.39 9.94 5.33
CA HIS A 96 -5.88 9.02 6.33
C HIS A 96 -4.50 8.47 5.94
N ILE A 97 -4.35 8.00 4.70
CA ILE A 97 -3.06 7.48 4.21
C ILE A 97 -1.99 8.58 4.20
N GLN A 98 -2.32 9.81 3.80
CA GLN A 98 -1.36 10.92 3.83
C GLN A 98 -0.93 11.30 5.25
N SER A 99 -1.83 11.13 6.22
CA SER A 99 -1.58 11.49 7.63
C SER A 99 -0.75 10.43 8.36
N PHE A 100 -1.00 9.15 8.09
CA PHE A 100 -0.47 8.03 8.86
C PHE A 100 0.46 7.09 8.08
N GLY A 101 0.47 7.16 6.75
CA GLY A 101 1.27 6.30 5.90
C GLY A 101 2.76 6.66 5.92
N SER A 102 3.61 5.65 5.68
CA SER A 102 5.07 5.81 5.56
C SER A 102 5.55 6.06 4.14
N ASN A 103 4.63 6.23 3.18
CA ASN A 103 4.89 6.33 1.74
C ASN A 103 5.60 5.09 1.15
N HIS A 104 5.42 3.91 1.74
CA HIS A 104 5.99 2.66 1.22
C HIS A 104 5.14 2.05 0.10
N THR A 105 4.01 1.45 0.45
CA THR A 105 3.10 0.80 -0.49
C THR A 105 1.67 0.99 -0.07
N ASP A 106 0.85 1.52 -0.98
CA ASP A 106 -0.58 1.67 -0.76
C ASP A 106 -1.35 1.04 -1.92
N CYS A 107 -2.52 0.50 -1.62
CA CYS A 107 -3.34 -0.22 -2.57
C CYS A 107 -4.81 0.17 -2.44
N ILE A 108 -5.46 0.39 -3.57
CA ILE A 108 -6.91 0.51 -3.71
C ILE A 108 -7.48 -0.76 -4.34
N LEU A 109 -8.59 -1.25 -3.78
CA LEU A 109 -9.38 -2.35 -4.35
C LEU A 109 -10.67 -1.76 -4.91
N THR A 110 -10.80 -1.71 -6.23
CA THR A 110 -11.94 -1.11 -6.96
C THR A 110 -12.00 -1.59 -8.42
N GLU A 111 -13.21 -1.77 -8.95
CA GLU A 111 -13.46 -1.92 -10.39
C GLU A 111 -13.73 -0.57 -11.08
N ASN A 112 -13.76 0.54 -10.33
CA ASN A 112 -13.95 1.88 -10.85
C ASN A 112 -12.61 2.52 -11.25
N ASP A 113 -12.45 2.80 -12.54
CA ASP A 113 -11.22 3.39 -13.09
C ASP A 113 -10.98 4.82 -12.57
N ASP A 114 -12.02 5.65 -12.48
CA ASP A 114 -11.91 7.03 -11.99
C ASP A 114 -11.44 7.07 -10.53
N ALA A 115 -11.96 6.15 -9.69
CA ALA A 115 -11.55 6.03 -8.30
C ALA A 115 -10.07 5.62 -8.18
N ALA A 116 -9.62 4.68 -9.01
CA ALA A 116 -8.23 4.25 -9.05
C ALA A 116 -7.29 5.38 -9.53
N GLU A 117 -7.68 6.11 -10.58
CA GLU A 117 -6.92 7.26 -11.08
C GLU A 117 -6.81 8.35 -10.02
N GLN A 118 -7.91 8.66 -9.32
CA GLN A 118 -7.90 9.63 -8.22
C GLN A 118 -6.98 9.20 -7.08
N PHE A 119 -7.03 7.92 -6.67
CA PHE A 119 -6.13 7.37 -5.65
C PHE A 119 -4.66 7.50 -6.06
N PHE A 120 -4.34 7.14 -7.31
CA PHE A 120 -2.98 7.16 -7.84
C PHE A 120 -2.43 8.58 -8.01
N ALA A 121 -3.28 9.52 -8.43
CA ALA A 121 -2.88 10.90 -8.64
C ALA A 121 -2.64 11.67 -7.32
N ARG A 122 -3.29 11.27 -6.23
CA ARG A 122 -3.27 12.02 -4.95
C ARG A 122 -2.36 11.44 -3.88
N LEU A 123 -1.97 10.17 -4.00
CA LEU A 123 -0.99 9.56 -3.12
C LEU A 123 0.40 9.59 -3.74
N ASP A 124 1.40 9.67 -2.87
CA ASP A 124 2.80 9.79 -3.26
C ASP A 124 3.62 8.70 -2.56
N SER A 125 3.11 7.48 -2.52
CA SER A 125 3.85 6.32 -2.01
C SER A 125 4.85 5.83 -3.06
N ALA A 126 5.93 5.17 -2.63
CA ALA A 126 6.92 4.63 -3.55
C ALA A 126 6.30 3.61 -4.53
N ILE A 127 5.26 2.90 -4.08
CA ILE A 127 4.53 1.92 -4.86
C ILE A 127 3.03 2.12 -4.62
N LEU A 128 2.28 2.32 -5.70
CA LEU A 128 0.81 2.37 -5.69
C LEU A 128 0.28 1.19 -6.49
N MET A 129 -0.68 0.49 -5.92
CA MET A 129 -1.26 -0.71 -6.49
C MET A 129 -2.77 -0.61 -6.60
N ARG A 130 -3.32 -1.31 -7.59
CA ARG A 130 -4.76 -1.51 -7.74
C ARG A 130 -5.02 -3.00 -7.81
N ASN A 131 -5.99 -3.49 -7.03
CA ASN A 131 -6.45 -4.88 -7.08
C ASN A 131 -5.32 -5.92 -6.94
N ALA A 132 -4.27 -5.59 -6.20
CA ALA A 132 -3.10 -6.44 -6.00
C ALA A 132 -2.63 -6.42 -4.54
N SER A 133 -2.01 -7.51 -4.10
CA SER A 133 -1.44 -7.62 -2.77
C SER A 133 -0.26 -6.65 -2.61
N THR A 134 -0.19 -5.93 -1.50
CA THR A 134 0.95 -5.04 -1.20
C THR A 134 2.26 -5.82 -1.08
N GLN A 135 2.21 -7.14 -0.86
CA GLN A 135 3.41 -7.99 -0.82
C GLN A 135 4.06 -8.24 -2.18
N PHE A 136 3.49 -7.72 -3.28
CA PHE A 136 4.20 -7.61 -4.56
C PHE A 136 5.25 -6.51 -4.57
N ALA A 137 5.31 -5.66 -3.54
CA ALA A 137 6.36 -4.66 -3.38
C ALA A 137 7.70 -5.36 -3.08
N ASP A 138 8.35 -5.82 -4.14
CA ASP A 138 9.61 -6.57 -4.12
C ASP A 138 10.25 -6.52 -5.51
N GLY A 139 11.57 -6.27 -5.56
CA GLY A 139 12.31 -6.16 -6.81
C GLY A 139 12.32 -7.45 -7.64
N GLY A 140 12.28 -8.63 -7.02
CA GLY A 140 12.13 -9.91 -7.72
C GLY A 140 10.78 -10.02 -8.41
N GLU A 141 9.70 -9.70 -7.71
CA GLU A 141 8.34 -9.64 -8.25
C GLU A 141 8.19 -8.58 -9.36
N PHE A 142 8.95 -7.49 -9.29
CA PHE A 142 9.02 -6.45 -10.33
C PHE A 142 9.97 -6.79 -11.49
N GLY A 143 10.56 -7.99 -11.50
CA GLY A 143 11.41 -8.46 -12.61
C GLY A 143 12.83 -7.89 -12.60
N MET A 144 13.27 -7.30 -11.48
CA MET A 144 14.63 -6.76 -11.30
C MET A 144 15.64 -7.84 -10.89
N GLY A 145 15.15 -9.04 -10.60
CA GLY A 145 15.95 -10.20 -10.18
C GLY A 145 16.33 -10.15 -8.71
N ALA A 146 16.99 -9.08 -8.27
CA ALA A 146 17.35 -8.86 -6.87
C ALA A 146 17.27 -7.37 -6.52
N GLU A 147 17.09 -7.08 -5.23
CA GLU A 147 17.12 -5.75 -4.65
C GLU A 147 18.00 -5.71 -3.39
N ILE A 148 18.46 -4.51 -3.03
CA ILE A 148 19.03 -4.22 -1.70
C ILE A 148 17.92 -4.02 -0.67
N GLY A 149 16.79 -3.48 -1.11
CA GLY A 149 15.62 -3.16 -0.31
C GLY A 149 14.78 -2.08 -1.00
N ILE A 150 13.80 -1.55 -0.26
CA ILE A 150 12.85 -0.56 -0.78
C ILE A 150 13.13 0.81 -0.17
N ALA A 151 13.35 1.80 -1.03
CA ALA A 151 13.57 3.18 -0.63
C ALA A 151 12.27 3.99 -0.72
N THR A 152 11.86 4.62 0.39
CA THR A 152 10.64 5.45 0.45
C THR A 152 10.91 6.95 0.24
N GLY A 153 12.19 7.34 0.20
CA GLY A 153 12.61 8.72 -0.05
C GLY A 153 12.25 9.23 -1.45
N LYS A 154 12.12 10.56 -1.60
CA LYS A 154 11.78 11.19 -2.89
C LYS A 154 12.97 11.37 -3.83
N MET A 155 14.19 11.43 -3.28
CA MET A 155 15.42 11.57 -4.04
C MET A 155 15.99 10.19 -4.38
N HIS A 156 16.65 10.07 -5.52
CA HIS A 156 17.10 8.79 -6.09
C HIS A 156 17.81 7.88 -5.06
N ALA A 157 17.49 6.59 -4.99
CA ALA A 157 16.44 5.84 -5.71
C ALA A 157 15.13 5.71 -4.88
N ARG A 158 14.00 5.39 -5.54
CA ARG A 158 12.69 5.23 -4.90
C ARG A 158 12.01 3.94 -5.35
N GLY A 159 11.38 3.22 -4.42
CA GLY A 159 10.89 1.85 -4.62
C GLY A 159 12.01 0.81 -4.49
N PRO A 160 11.87 -0.38 -5.08
CA PRO A 160 12.91 -1.41 -5.12
C PRO A 160 14.23 -0.87 -5.68
N VAL A 161 15.33 -1.08 -4.95
CA VAL A 161 16.67 -0.62 -5.33
C VAL A 161 17.47 -1.81 -5.88
N GLY A 162 17.45 -1.96 -7.20
CA GLY A 162 18.25 -2.96 -7.92
C GLY A 162 19.54 -2.38 -8.50
N ALA A 163 20.21 -3.15 -9.36
CA ALA A 163 21.51 -2.78 -9.93
C ALA A 163 21.48 -1.44 -10.70
N ALA A 164 20.40 -1.17 -11.45
CA ALA A 164 20.26 0.07 -12.22
C ALA A 164 20.17 1.31 -11.31
N GLN A 165 19.54 1.18 -10.16
CA GLN A 165 19.41 2.22 -9.14
C GLN A 165 20.71 2.49 -8.36
N LEU A 166 21.78 1.74 -8.60
CA LEU A 166 23.12 1.97 -8.05
C LEU A 166 24.07 2.61 -9.06
N THR A 167 23.53 3.16 -10.13
CA THR A 167 24.30 3.85 -11.16
C THR A 167 24.08 5.36 -11.09
N SER A 168 25.05 6.11 -11.60
CA SER A 168 24.91 7.54 -11.84
C SER A 168 25.26 7.82 -13.29
N PHE A 169 25.07 9.06 -13.72
CA PHE A 169 25.37 9.49 -15.08
C PHE A 169 26.56 10.45 -15.09
N LYS A 170 27.24 10.49 -16.24
CA LYS A 170 28.22 11.53 -16.55
C LYS A 170 27.97 12.03 -17.96
N TYR A 171 28.32 13.29 -18.22
CA TYR A 171 28.29 13.84 -19.55
C TYR A 171 29.66 13.69 -20.20
N LEU A 172 29.66 13.18 -21.43
CA LEU A 172 30.84 13.14 -22.29
C LEU A 172 30.60 14.11 -23.44
N VAL A 173 31.40 15.17 -23.51
CA VAL A 173 31.27 16.22 -24.52
C VAL A 173 32.52 16.19 -25.39
N VAL A 174 32.34 16.05 -26.70
CA VAL A 174 33.40 16.11 -27.70
C VAL A 174 33.20 17.37 -28.52
N GLY A 175 34.23 18.21 -28.57
CA GLY A 175 34.25 19.43 -29.37
C GLY A 175 35.50 19.52 -30.23
N ASP A 176 35.45 20.39 -31.24
CA ASP A 176 36.57 20.74 -32.11
C ASP A 176 36.68 22.27 -32.17
N GLY A 177 37.40 22.86 -31.21
CA GLY A 177 37.53 24.32 -31.10
C GLY A 177 36.24 25.07 -30.72
N THR A 178 35.22 24.39 -30.20
CA THR A 178 33.93 25.00 -29.85
C THR A 178 34.08 25.97 -28.67
N VAL A 179 33.53 27.19 -28.82
CA VAL A 179 33.50 28.24 -27.78
C VAL A 179 32.08 28.53 -27.30
N ARG A 180 31.94 29.02 -26.07
CA ARG A 180 30.67 29.53 -25.51
C ARG A 180 30.49 31.00 -25.90
N ALA A 181 29.27 31.40 -26.28
CA ALA A 181 28.91 32.80 -26.54
C ALA A 181 28.75 33.61 -25.24
#